data_AF-A0A7S1TH53-F1
#
_entry.id   AF-A0A7S1TH53-F1
#
_cell.length_a   1.000
_cell.length_b   1.000
_cell.length_c   1.000
_cell.angle_alpha   90.00
_cell.angle_beta   90.00
_cell.angle_gamma   90.00
#
_symmetry.space_group_name_H-M   'P 1'
#
loop_
_entity.id
_entity.type
_entity.pdbx_description
1 polymer ?
#
loop_
_entity_poly.entity_id
_entity_poly.type
_entity_poly.pdbx_seq_one_letter_code
_entity_poly.pdbx_strand_id
1 'polypeptide(L)'
;WDWRMEETSRSKLGNSYSKKDIESSHEEYHRELRRMFQRRKCADCGSSAANWATLKRGLFVCMNCAQALRSDASNKVKSCMGSYSWHPDEMEIMRSKNPL
;
A
#
# COMPACT_ATOMS: atom_id res chain seq x y z
N TRP A 1 -2.50 -12.42 36.13
CA TRP A 1 -2.76 -11.31 35.21
C TRP A 1 -1.91 -11.53 33.97
N ASP A 2 -2.48 -12.09 32.92
CA ASP A 2 -1.78 -12.28 31.64
C ASP A 2 -1.94 -10.99 30.83
N TRP A 3 -0.86 -10.21 30.71
CA TRP A 3 -0.83 -8.87 30.09
C TRP A 3 -0.47 -8.91 28.60
N ARG A 4 -0.51 -10.08 27.96
CA ARG A 4 -0.29 -10.18 26.52
C ARG A 4 -1.51 -9.63 25.77
N MET A 5 -1.62 -8.29 25.72
CA MET A 5 -2.34 -7.64 24.63
C MET A 5 -1.67 -8.08 23.34
N GLU A 6 -2.42 -8.80 22.51
CA GLU A 6 -1.98 -9.14 21.18
C GLU A 6 -1.79 -7.82 20.40
N GLU A 7 -0.55 -7.51 20.02
CA GLU A 7 -0.24 -6.24 19.36
C GLU A 7 -0.94 -6.18 17.99
N THR A 8 -1.75 -5.16 17.78
CA THR A 8 -2.46 -4.95 16.51
C THR A 8 -1.82 -3.86 15.66
N SER A 9 -1.89 -4.02 14.34
CA SER A 9 -1.52 -3.02 13.32
C SER A 9 -2.76 -2.62 12.53
N ARG A 10 -2.97 -1.31 12.33
CA ARG A 10 -4.17 -0.77 11.66
C ARG A 10 -3.88 -0.39 10.21
N SER A 11 -4.72 -0.84 9.27
CA SER A 11 -4.64 -0.46 7.86
C SER A 11 -5.11 0.98 7.62
N LYS A 12 -4.78 1.55 6.45
CA LYS A 12 -5.32 2.86 6.04
C LYS A 12 -6.82 2.85 5.75
N LEU A 13 -7.42 1.66 5.62
CA LEU A 13 -8.86 1.47 5.44
C LEU A 13 -9.59 1.31 6.78
N GLY A 14 -8.86 1.23 7.90
CA GLY A 14 -9.39 1.28 9.25
C GLY A 14 -9.51 -0.07 9.95
N ASN A 15 -9.23 -1.18 9.25
CA ASN A 15 -9.22 -2.53 9.82
C ASN A 15 -7.98 -2.76 10.68
N SER A 16 -8.09 -3.66 11.66
CA SER A 16 -7.00 -4.04 12.56
C SER A 16 -6.60 -5.49 12.33
N TYR A 17 -5.29 -5.74 12.29
CA TYR A 17 -4.69 -7.06 12.05
C TYR A 17 -3.64 -7.36 13.11
N SER A 18 -3.31 -8.63 13.31
CA SER A 18 -2.16 -9.04 14.13
C SER A 18 -0.88 -8.40 13.59
N LYS A 19 -0.15 -7.66 14.43
CA LYS A 19 1.11 -7.01 14.02
C LYS A 19 2.14 -8.05 13.58
N LYS A 20 2.21 -9.19 14.28
CA LYS A 20 3.08 -10.32 13.94
C LYS A 20 2.79 -10.84 12.53
N ASP A 21 1.52 -10.96 12.15
CA ASP A 21 1.14 -11.45 10.82
C ASP A 21 1.55 -10.43 9.75
N ILE A 22 1.29 -9.14 9.98
CA ILE A 22 1.68 -8.06 9.07
C ILE A 22 3.21 -7.98 8.88
N GLU A 23 3.99 -8.18 9.94
CA GLU A 23 5.45 -8.25 9.85
C GLU A 23 5.92 -9.47 9.06
N SER A 24 5.28 -10.64 9.26
CA SER A 24 5.61 -11.86 8.54
C SER A 24 5.32 -11.78 7.03
N SER A 25 4.25 -11.06 6.63
CA SER A 25 3.88 -10.88 5.22
C SER A 25 4.61 -9.72 4.53
N HIS A 26 5.44 -8.94 5.25
CA HIS A 26 6.04 -7.70 4.75
C HIS A 26 6.83 -7.89 3.45
N GLU A 27 7.73 -8.87 3.42
CA GLU A 27 8.57 -9.12 2.24
C GLU A 27 7.77 -9.60 1.02
N GLU A 28 6.75 -10.42 1.26
CA GLU A 28 5.88 -10.96 0.22
C GLU A 28 5.07 -9.84 -0.43
N TYR A 29 4.40 -9.00 0.37
CA TYR A 29 3.60 -7.89 -0.14
C TYR A 29 4.45 -6.89 -0.94
N HIS A 30 5.66 -6.56 -0.47
CA HIS A 30 6.55 -5.68 -1.23
C HIS A 30 7.07 -6.32 -2.52
N ARG A 31 7.30 -7.64 -2.54
CA ARG A 31 7.66 -8.37 -3.76
C ARG A 31 6.52 -8.34 -4.77
N GLU A 32 5.29 -8.56 -4.33
CA GLU A 32 4.09 -8.51 -5.17
C GLU A 32 3.86 -7.11 -5.73
N LEU A 33 3.87 -6.07 -4.89
CA LEU A 33 3.70 -4.68 -5.32
C LEU A 33 4.76 -4.28 -6.36
N ARG A 34 6.03 -4.66 -6.15
CA ARG A 34 7.10 -4.43 -7.12
C ARG A 34 6.78 -5.02 -8.48
N ARG A 35 6.27 -6.24 -8.55
CA ARG A 35 5.86 -6.87 -9.81
C ARG A 35 4.72 -6.09 -10.48
N MET A 36 3.74 -5.63 -9.69
CA MET A 36 2.60 -4.86 -10.20
C MET A 36 3.01 -3.52 -10.80
N PHE A 37 3.93 -2.78 -10.17
CA PHE A 37 4.31 -1.43 -10.63
C PHE A 37 5.53 -1.36 -11.55
N GLN A 38 6.36 -2.41 -11.63
CA GLN A 38 7.65 -2.38 -12.35
C GLN A 38 7.55 -1.86 -13.79
N ARG A 39 6.42 -2.10 -14.47
CA ARG A 39 6.18 -1.68 -15.87
C ARG A 39 5.08 -0.63 -16.00
N ARG A 40 4.61 -0.05 -14.89
CA ARG A 40 3.52 0.92 -14.88
C ARG A 40 4.06 2.35 -14.95
N LYS A 41 3.32 3.20 -15.65
CA LYS A 41 3.50 4.65 -15.62
C LYS A 41 2.58 5.24 -14.56
N CYS A 42 2.94 6.41 -14.05
CA CYS A 42 2.12 7.16 -13.12
C CYS A 42 0.74 7.40 -13.73
N ALA A 43 -0.31 7.01 -13.01
CA ALA A 43 -1.69 7.16 -13.47
C ALA A 43 -2.11 8.63 -13.70
N ASP A 44 -1.43 9.58 -13.05
CA ASP A 44 -1.80 11.00 -13.11
C ASP A 44 -0.96 11.81 -14.10
N CYS A 45 0.32 11.46 -14.31
CA CYS A 45 1.23 12.26 -15.14
C CYS A 45 2.08 11.47 -16.15
N GLY A 46 1.96 10.13 -16.18
CA GLY A 46 2.68 9.30 -17.15
C GLY A 46 4.19 9.07 -16.88
N SER A 47 4.75 9.62 -15.81
CA SER A 47 6.15 9.36 -15.41
C SER A 47 6.42 7.88 -15.11
N SER A 48 7.62 7.39 -15.39
CA SER A 48 8.01 5.98 -15.25
C SER A 48 8.15 5.48 -13.81
N ALA A 49 8.30 6.38 -12.82
CA ALA A 49 8.56 6.01 -11.43
C ALA A 49 7.26 5.88 -10.60
N ALA A 50 6.35 4.97 -10.99
CA ALA A 50 5.03 4.80 -10.35
C ALA A 50 5.08 3.93 -9.08
N ASN A 51 6.02 4.19 -8.17
CA ASN A 51 6.28 3.34 -6.99
C ASN A 51 5.51 3.75 -5.71
N TRP A 52 4.52 4.63 -5.85
CA TRP A 52 3.51 4.93 -4.83
C TRP A 52 2.14 4.46 -5.31
N ALA A 53 1.19 4.31 -4.39
CA ALA A 53 -0.18 3.92 -4.71
C ALA A 53 -1.20 4.80 -3.98
N THR A 54 -2.37 4.97 -4.58
CA THR A 54 -3.57 5.57 -3.96
C THR A 54 -4.63 4.48 -3.78
N LEU A 55 -4.95 4.12 -2.54
CA LEU A 55 -5.93 3.05 -2.27
C LEU A 55 -7.35 3.43 -2.72
N LYS A 56 -7.68 4.73 -2.75
CA LYS A 56 -8.99 5.20 -3.23
C LYS A 56 -9.27 4.78 -4.68
N ARG A 57 -8.23 4.74 -5.52
CA ARG A 57 -8.34 4.34 -6.93
C ARG A 57 -7.74 2.96 -7.22
N GLY A 58 -6.89 2.43 -6.32
CA GLY A 58 -6.08 1.23 -6.54
C GLY A 58 -5.06 1.40 -7.66
N LEU A 59 -4.56 2.61 -7.87
CA LEU A 59 -3.64 2.94 -8.97
C LEU A 59 -2.27 3.35 -8.46
N PHE A 60 -1.26 3.07 -9.29
CA PHE A 60 0.11 3.49 -9.06
C PHE A 60 0.38 4.91 -9.57
N VAL A 61 1.07 5.71 -8.76
CA VAL A 61 1.43 7.11 -9.04
C VAL A 61 2.90 7.36 -8.70
N CYS A 62 3.49 8.41 -9.27
CA CYS A 62 4.83 8.84 -8.88
C CYS A 62 4.81 9.60 -7.55
N MET A 63 5.99 9.78 -6.95
CA MET A 63 6.12 10.48 -5.67
C MET A 63 5.53 11.90 -5.68
N ASN A 64 5.68 12.65 -6.79
CA ASN A 64 5.16 14.02 -6.87
C ASN A 64 3.62 14.05 -6.86
N CYS A 65 2.98 13.18 -7.64
CA CYS A 65 1.52 13.04 -7.63
C CYS A 65 1.01 12.51 -6.28
N ALA A 66 1.72 11.55 -5.67
CA ALA A 66 1.44 11.07 -4.32
C ALA A 66 1.48 12.22 -3.28
N GLN A 67 2.46 13.12 -3.37
CA GLN A 67 2.55 14.29 -2.50
C GLN A 67 1.42 15.29 -2.71
N ALA A 68 0.96 15.49 -3.95
CA ALA A 68 -0.19 16.35 -4.23
C ALA A 68 -1.50 15.73 -3.69
N LEU A 69 -1.68 14.42 -3.86
CA LEU A 69 -2.88 13.70 -3.42
C LEU A 69 -3.01 13.60 -1.90
N ARG A 70 -1.90 13.65 -1.15
CA ARG A 70 -1.93 13.49 0.32
C ARG A 70 -2.70 14.59 1.06
N SER A 71 -2.90 15.76 0.41
CA SER A 71 -3.73 16.85 0.95
C SER A 71 -5.19 16.42 1.16
N ASP A 72 -5.67 15.48 0.35
CA ASP A 72 -6.94 14.78 0.58
C ASP A 72 -6.66 13.40 1.18
N ALA A 73 -6.86 13.29 2.49
CA ALA A 73 -6.63 12.07 3.25
C ALA A 73 -7.53 10.89 2.81
N SER A 74 -8.58 11.11 2.02
CA SER A 74 -9.38 10.03 1.44
C SER A 74 -8.61 9.23 0.37
N ASN A 75 -7.54 9.79 -0.22
CA ASN A 75 -6.70 9.08 -1.19
C ASN A 75 -5.89 7.94 -0.58
N LYS A 76 -5.62 7.98 0.73
CA LYS A 76 -4.88 6.95 1.46
C LYS A 76 -3.59 6.52 0.76
N VAL A 77 -2.76 7.51 0.39
CA VAL A 77 -1.54 7.30 -0.40
C VAL A 77 -0.48 6.52 0.39
N LYS A 78 0.23 5.57 -0.24
CA LYS A 78 1.24 4.71 0.41
C LYS A 78 2.39 4.38 -0.53
N SER A 79 3.62 4.31 -0.01
CA SER A 79 4.79 3.90 -0.80
C SER A 79 4.84 2.38 -0.95
N CYS A 80 5.31 1.90 -2.10
CA CYS A 80 5.50 0.48 -2.40
C CYS A 80 6.97 0.02 -2.20
N MET A 81 7.86 0.93 -1.78
CA MET A 81 9.32 0.74 -1.75
C MET A 81 9.90 0.13 -0.46
N GLY A 82 9.09 -0.52 0.38
CA GLY A 82 9.58 -1.29 1.53
C GLY A 82 9.55 -0.59 2.89
N SER A 83 9.15 0.68 2.98
CA SER A 83 9.12 1.45 4.24
C SER A 83 7.77 1.47 4.95
N TYR A 84 6.73 0.89 4.35
CA TYR A 84 5.37 0.92 4.88
C TYR A 84 4.82 -0.51 4.95
N SER A 85 4.36 -0.94 6.13
CA SER A 85 3.64 -2.20 6.27
C SER A 85 2.34 -2.16 5.48
N TRP A 86 2.15 -3.04 4.50
CA TRP A 86 0.89 -3.21 3.76
C TRP A 86 -0.02 -4.23 4.44
N HIS A 87 -1.33 -4.03 4.34
CA HIS A 87 -2.33 -4.87 5.00
C HIS A 87 -3.18 -5.67 3.99
N PRO A 88 -3.81 -6.78 4.39
CA PRO A 88 -4.56 -7.65 3.48
C PRO A 88 -5.62 -6.93 2.64
N ASP A 89 -6.42 -6.05 3.25
CA ASP A 89 -7.45 -5.25 2.60
C ASP A 89 -6.88 -4.23 1.59
N GLU A 90 -5.74 -3.64 1.90
CA GLU A 90 -5.04 -2.74 0.98
C GLU A 90 -4.45 -3.50 -0.21
N MET A 91 -3.89 -4.69 0.03
CA MET A 91 -3.38 -5.58 -1.02
C MET A 91 -4.52 -6.08 -1.92
N GLU A 92 -5.69 -6.37 -1.37
CA GLU A 92 -6.88 -6.75 -2.13
C GLU A 92 -7.30 -5.66 -3.13
N ILE A 93 -7.32 -4.39 -2.70
CA ILE A 93 -7.56 -3.25 -3.61
C ILE A 93 -6.55 -3.25 -4.76
N MET A 94 -5.25 -3.41 -4.44
CA MET A 94 -4.20 -3.37 -5.46
C MET A 94 -4.30 -4.55 -6.42
N ARG A 95 -4.57 -5.76 -5.93
CA ARG A 95 -4.79 -6.96 -6.76
C ARG A 95 -5.98 -6.78 -7.70
N SER A 96 -7.11 -6.29 -7.18
CA SER A 96 -8.34 -6.09 -7.96
C SER A 96 -8.14 -5.11 -9.12
N LYS A 97 -7.36 -4.05 -8.92
CA LYS A 97 -7.13 -3.00 -9.93
C LYS A 97 -5.92 -3.23 -10.82
N ASN A 98 -5.03 -4.15 -10.44
CA ASN A 98 -3.77 -4.41 -11.15
C ASN A 98 -3.57 -5.92 -11.33
N PRO A 99 -4.40 -6.57 -12.18
CA PRO A 99 -4.14 -7.96 -12.56
C PRO A 99 -2.74 -8.03 -13.22
N LEU A 100 -1.99 -9.08 -12.85
CA LEU A 100 -0.66 -9.36 -13.38
C LEU A 100 -0.71 -9.73 -14.87
#